data_AF-A0ABD0NTD3-F1
#
_entry.id   AF-A0ABD0NTD3-F1
#
_cell.length_a   1.000
_cell.length_b   1.000
_cell.length_c   1.000
_cell.angle_alpha   90.00
_cell.angle_beta   90.00
_cell.angle_gamma   90.00
#
_symmetry.space_group_name_H-M   'P 1'
#
loop_
_entity.id
_entity.type
_entity.pdbx_description
1 polymer ?
#
loop_
_entity_poly.entity_id
_entity_poly.type
_entity_poly.pdbx_seq_one_letter_code
_entity_poly.pdbx_strand_id
1 'polypeptide(L)'
;KIASNYRCKGMPLSSFLLKPMQRITRYPLLIKNILENTPPTHTDHANLRAALEQAEELEKENSDRLEWIQNHVLCDGVIEHLVFNSLTNCLGPRKLLHSGKLHKTKSNKELWAFLFNDFLLLTYTSKQFSSGPDKLFNPNSNAQYKMYKTPVFLNEVLVKMPSDPSSDDPVFHISHIDRVYTLKADTINE
;
A
#
# COMPACT_ATOMS: atom_id res chain seq x y z
N LYS A 1 -17.90 20.91 8.93
CA LYS A 1 -17.09 21.64 7.93
C LYS A 1 -15.62 21.70 8.38
N ILE A 2 -14.85 20.61 8.27
CA ILE A 2 -13.44 20.60 8.70
C ILE A 2 -12.55 21.36 7.68
N ALA A 3 -12.86 21.25 6.39
CA ALA A 3 -12.11 21.89 5.30
C ALA A 3 -12.22 23.43 5.23
N SER A 4 -13.15 24.05 5.98
CA SER A 4 -13.32 25.52 6.01
C SER A 4 -12.36 26.22 6.97
N ASN A 5 -11.57 25.48 7.75
CA ASN A 5 -10.52 26.07 8.57
C ASN A 5 -9.41 26.62 7.67
N TYR A 6 -9.00 27.88 7.87
CA TYR A 6 -7.95 28.52 7.07
C TYR A 6 -6.62 27.74 7.05
N ARG A 7 -6.33 27.01 8.14
CA ARG A 7 -5.14 26.13 8.24
C ARG A 7 -5.16 24.98 7.25
N CYS A 8 -6.35 24.54 6.85
CA CYS A 8 -6.52 23.50 5.83
C CYS A 8 -6.25 24.03 4.40
N LYS A 9 -6.10 25.36 4.21
CA LYS A 9 -5.88 25.99 2.90
C LYS A 9 -6.86 25.52 1.83
N GLY A 10 -8.12 25.28 2.21
CA GLY A 10 -9.17 24.78 1.30
C GLY A 10 -9.00 23.33 0.86
N MET A 11 -8.02 22.58 1.37
CA MET A 11 -7.84 21.17 1.03
C MET A 11 -8.82 20.29 1.82
N PRO A 12 -9.47 19.30 1.17
CA PRO A 12 -10.30 18.32 1.86
C PRO A 12 -9.43 17.38 2.72
N LEU A 13 -10.04 16.77 3.75
CA LEU A 13 -9.34 15.85 4.66
C LEU A 13 -8.62 14.71 3.90
N SER A 14 -9.23 14.19 2.83
CA SER A 14 -8.64 13.15 1.97
C SER A 14 -7.26 13.54 1.42
N SER A 15 -7.02 14.82 1.11
CA SER A 15 -5.72 15.32 0.67
C SER A 15 -4.65 15.23 1.78
N PHE A 16 -5.04 15.43 3.04
CA PHE A 16 -4.11 15.35 4.17
C PHE A 16 -3.72 13.91 4.49
N LEU A 17 -4.64 12.96 4.30
CA LEU A 17 -4.39 11.54 4.50
C LEU A 17 -3.34 11.00 3.51
N LEU A 18 -3.21 11.61 2.33
CA LEU A 18 -2.18 11.27 1.34
C LEU A 18 -0.79 11.85 1.66
N LYS A 19 -0.66 12.80 2.60
CA LYS A 19 0.63 13.49 2.85
C LYS A 19 1.73 12.58 3.39
N PRO A 20 1.50 11.67 4.36
CA PRO A 20 2.54 10.75 4.83
C PRO A 20 3.10 9.90 3.68
N MET A 21 2.22 9.45 2.78
CA MET A 21 2.58 8.69 1.58
C MET A 21 3.46 9.52 0.64
N GLN A 22 3.04 10.75 0.33
CA GLN A 22 3.84 11.65 -0.52
C GLN A 22 5.18 12.00 0.11
N ARG A 23 5.25 12.06 1.45
CA ARG A 23 6.45 12.46 2.19
C ARG A 23 7.58 11.45 2.03
N ILE A 24 7.29 10.15 2.14
CA ILE A 24 8.33 9.11 2.08
C ILE A 24 9.06 9.12 0.73
N THR A 25 8.32 9.30 -0.37
CA THR A 25 8.84 9.36 -1.75
C THR A 25 9.72 10.57 -2.03
N ARG A 26 9.56 11.63 -1.23
CA ARG A 26 10.27 12.89 -1.42
C ARG A 26 11.60 12.92 -0.68
N TYR A 27 11.82 12.03 0.29
CA TYR A 27 13.06 12.02 1.06
C TYR A 27 14.30 11.81 0.19
N PRO A 28 14.36 10.81 -0.71
CA PRO A 28 15.52 10.65 -1.58
C PRO A 28 15.80 11.92 -2.41
N LEU A 29 14.76 12.51 -3.01
CA LEU A 29 14.88 13.72 -3.85
C LEU A 29 15.37 14.93 -3.05
N LEU A 30 14.83 15.13 -1.84
CA LEU A 30 15.19 16.26 -0.98
C LEU A 30 16.61 16.09 -0.41
N ILE A 31 16.94 14.89 0.09
CA ILE A 31 18.27 14.60 0.65
C ILE A 31 19.33 14.71 -0.43
N LYS A 32 19.08 14.18 -1.64
CA LYS A 32 19.96 14.30 -2.79
C LYS A 32 20.24 15.76 -3.13
N ASN A 33 19.21 16.61 -3.20
CA ASN A 33 19.36 18.03 -3.50
C ASN A 33 20.22 18.75 -2.42
N ILE A 34 20.01 18.43 -1.15
CA ILE A 34 20.83 18.98 -0.05
C ILE A 34 22.28 18.50 -0.18
N LEU A 35 22.49 17.20 -0.46
CA LEU A 35 23.83 16.60 -0.62
C LEU A 35 24.59 17.21 -1.80
N GLU A 36 23.94 17.44 -2.93
CA GLU A 36 24.52 18.11 -4.12
C GLU A 36 25.02 19.53 -3.80
N ASN A 37 24.42 20.20 -2.82
CA ASN A 37 24.81 21.53 -2.35
C ASN A 37 25.68 21.51 -1.09
N THR A 38 26.08 20.33 -0.59
CA THR A 38 26.90 20.18 0.62
C THR A 38 28.29 19.66 0.24
N PRO A 39 29.38 20.44 0.42
CA PRO A 39 30.70 20.03 -0.03
C PRO A 39 31.20 18.80 0.74
N PRO A 40 32.08 17.96 0.14
CA PRO A 40 32.59 16.75 0.78
C PRO A 40 33.35 16.96 2.09
N THR A 41 33.85 18.18 2.32
CA THR A 41 34.55 18.59 3.54
C THR A 41 33.62 18.97 4.70
N HIS A 42 32.33 19.14 4.43
CA HIS A 42 31.34 19.51 5.44
C HIS A 42 31.01 18.33 6.35
N THR A 43 30.83 18.59 7.64
CA THR A 43 30.55 17.56 8.66
C THR A 43 29.31 16.72 8.34
N ASP A 44 28.30 17.34 7.73
CA ASP A 44 27.03 16.67 7.38
C ASP A 44 27.08 15.84 6.10
N HIS A 45 28.13 15.95 5.28
CA HIS A 45 28.18 15.27 3.99
C HIS A 45 28.09 13.75 4.13
N ALA A 46 28.78 13.17 5.12
CA ALA A 46 28.73 11.74 5.40
C ALA A 46 27.33 11.29 5.85
N ASN A 47 26.69 12.07 6.73
CA ASN A 47 25.34 11.78 7.23
C ASN A 47 24.29 11.86 6.12
N LEU A 48 24.38 12.87 5.26
CA LEU A 48 23.48 13.04 4.11
C LEU A 48 23.62 11.90 3.10
N ARG A 49 24.84 11.43 2.86
CA ARG A 49 25.09 10.27 1.99
C ARG A 49 24.44 9.00 2.55
N ALA A 50 24.66 8.71 3.84
CA ALA A 50 24.05 7.54 4.49
C ALA A 50 22.51 7.63 4.51
N ALA A 51 21.96 8.81 4.76
CA ALA A 51 20.52 9.04 4.73
C ALA A 51 19.92 8.86 3.32
N LEU A 52 20.64 9.28 2.27
CA LEU A 52 20.24 9.08 0.89
C LEU A 52 20.23 7.58 0.55
N GLU A 53 21.29 6.87 0.89
CA GLU A 53 21.41 5.41 0.67
C GLU A 53 20.26 4.64 1.32
N GLN A 54 19.93 4.95 2.58
CA GLN A 54 18.79 4.34 3.27
C GLN A 54 17.44 4.66 2.59
N ALA A 55 17.27 5.89 2.11
CA ALA A 55 16.04 6.30 1.44
C ALA A 55 15.89 5.63 0.06
N GLU A 56 16.99 5.46 -0.67
CA GLU A 56 17.03 4.75 -1.96
C GLU A 56 16.81 3.24 -1.80
N GLU A 57 17.35 2.61 -0.75
CA GLU A 57 17.13 1.20 -0.46
C GLU A 57 15.64 0.89 -0.24
N LEU A 58 14.91 1.77 0.46
CA LEU A 58 13.45 1.63 0.63
C LEU A 58 12.68 1.72 -0.71
N GLU A 59 13.12 2.56 -1.65
CA GLU A 59 12.51 2.64 -2.98
C GLU A 59 12.81 1.38 -3.81
N LYS A 60 14.02 0.85 -3.68
CA LYS A 60 14.43 -0.39 -4.32
C LYS A 60 13.64 -1.58 -3.78
N GLU A 61 13.54 -1.73 -2.47
CA GLU A 61 12.74 -2.78 -1.82
C GLU A 61 11.27 -2.73 -2.28
N ASN A 62 10.69 -1.52 -2.38
CA ASN A 62 9.35 -1.35 -2.93
C ASN A 62 9.26 -1.79 -4.40
N SER A 63 10.26 -1.46 -5.21
CA SER A 63 10.31 -1.85 -6.62
C SER A 63 10.41 -3.37 -6.79
N ASP A 64 11.28 -4.03 -6.01
CA ASP A 64 11.45 -5.48 -6.00
C ASP A 64 10.15 -6.19 -5.60
N ARG A 65 9.44 -5.66 -4.59
CA ARG A 65 8.12 -6.18 -4.19
C ARG A 65 7.06 -6.02 -5.28
N LEU A 66 7.05 -4.90 -6.01
CA LEU A 66 6.13 -4.68 -7.14
C LEU A 66 6.41 -5.64 -8.30
N GLU A 67 7.68 -5.89 -8.60
CA GLU A 67 8.08 -6.88 -9.59
C GLU A 67 7.69 -8.30 -9.17
N TRP A 68 7.89 -8.65 -7.90
CA TRP A 68 7.43 -9.92 -7.36
C TRP A 68 5.91 -10.08 -7.57
N ILE A 69 5.11 -9.05 -7.23
CA ILE A 69 3.66 -9.08 -7.41
C ILE A 69 3.29 -9.26 -8.90
N GLN A 70 3.99 -8.56 -9.81
CA GLN A 70 3.76 -8.68 -11.25
C GLN A 70 3.92 -10.13 -11.74
N ASN A 71 4.91 -10.85 -11.22
CA ASN A 71 5.24 -12.21 -11.65
C ASN A 71 4.38 -13.29 -10.96
N HIS A 72 3.88 -13.02 -9.74
CA HIS A 72 3.19 -14.03 -8.92
C HIS A 72 1.67 -13.85 -8.83
N VAL A 73 1.14 -12.69 -9.24
CA VAL A 73 -0.31 -12.40 -9.22
C VAL A 73 -0.88 -12.41 -10.64
N LEU A 74 -1.72 -13.40 -10.91
CA LEU A 74 -2.49 -13.48 -12.15
C LEU A 74 -3.72 -12.56 -12.07
N CYS A 75 -3.73 -11.55 -12.93
CA CYS A 75 -4.82 -10.59 -13.08
C CYS A 75 -5.69 -10.92 -14.31
N ASP A 76 -6.23 -12.14 -14.36
CA ASP A 76 -7.09 -12.58 -15.45
C ASP A 76 -8.39 -11.74 -15.50
N GLY A 77 -8.77 -11.26 -16.70
CA GLY A 77 -10.03 -10.53 -16.91
C GLY A 77 -9.98 -9.03 -16.60
N VAL A 78 -8.80 -8.44 -16.40
CA VAL A 78 -8.64 -6.98 -16.45
C VAL A 78 -8.66 -6.55 -17.92
N ILE A 79 -9.42 -5.49 -18.23
CA ILE A 79 -9.61 -4.96 -19.60
C ILE A 79 -8.27 -4.44 -20.17
N GLU A 80 -7.35 -4.03 -19.30
CA GLU A 80 -6.00 -3.55 -19.62
C GLU A 80 -4.94 -4.34 -18.83
N HIS A 81 -3.78 -4.55 -19.44
CA HIS A 81 -2.66 -5.22 -18.78
C HIS A 81 -2.12 -4.36 -17.63
N LEU A 82 -2.46 -4.73 -16.39
CA LEU A 82 -2.01 -4.04 -15.19
C LEU A 82 -0.49 -4.22 -15.00
N VAL A 83 0.27 -3.13 -15.16
CA VAL A 83 1.69 -3.07 -14.84
C VAL A 83 1.85 -2.49 -13.43
N PHE A 84 2.31 -3.27 -12.46
CA PHE A 84 2.39 -2.84 -11.06
C PHE A 84 3.45 -1.75 -10.86
N ASN A 85 4.64 -1.92 -11.43
CA ASN A 85 5.71 -0.94 -11.39
C ASN A 85 5.53 0.15 -12.48
N SER A 86 4.46 0.93 -12.36
CA SER A 86 4.13 2.02 -13.29
C SER A 86 3.71 3.29 -12.56
N LEU A 87 3.57 4.38 -13.31
CA LEU A 87 2.97 5.60 -12.80
C LEU A 87 1.46 5.41 -12.61
N THR A 88 0.97 5.91 -11.50
CA THR A 88 -0.47 6.07 -11.23
C THR A 88 -1.01 7.31 -11.94
N ASN A 89 -2.33 7.40 -12.09
CA ASN A 89 -2.98 8.51 -12.79
C ASN A 89 -2.67 9.89 -12.19
N CYS A 90 -2.59 9.99 -10.85
CA CYS A 90 -2.50 11.28 -10.16
C CYS A 90 -1.52 11.31 -8.97
N LEU A 91 -0.92 10.18 -8.57
CA LEU A 91 -0.14 10.07 -7.33
C LEU A 91 1.36 9.82 -7.56
N GLY A 92 1.80 9.82 -8.83
CA GLY A 92 3.17 9.48 -9.21
C GLY A 92 3.40 7.96 -9.24
N PRO A 93 4.63 7.47 -9.01
CA PRO A 93 4.94 6.04 -9.03
C PRO A 93 4.06 5.23 -8.07
N ARG A 94 3.62 4.04 -8.51
CA ARG A 94 2.87 3.12 -7.65
C ARG A 94 3.76 2.59 -6.53
N LYS A 95 3.17 2.45 -5.34
CA LYS A 95 3.87 1.93 -4.16
C LYS A 95 3.01 0.90 -3.45
N LEU A 96 3.64 -0.18 -2.99
CA LEU A 96 3.02 -1.10 -2.07
C LEU A 96 3.11 -0.51 -0.66
N LEU A 97 1.95 -0.29 -0.04
CA LEU A 97 1.85 0.33 1.27
C LEU A 97 1.75 -0.71 2.38
N HIS A 98 0.96 -1.75 2.12
CA HIS A 98 0.72 -2.81 3.06
C HIS A 98 0.34 -4.08 2.31
N SER A 99 0.66 -5.22 2.90
CA SER A 99 0.16 -6.50 2.42
C SER A 99 -0.10 -7.42 3.60
N GLY A 100 -1.21 -8.14 3.56
CA GLY A 100 -1.58 -9.00 4.68
C GLY A 100 -2.73 -9.93 4.35
N LYS A 101 -2.89 -10.91 5.23
CA LYS A 101 -3.96 -11.90 5.15
C LYS A 101 -5.25 -11.32 5.70
N LEU A 102 -6.35 -11.58 5.00
CA LEU A 102 -7.70 -11.15 5.40
C LEU A 102 -8.69 -12.28 5.19
N HIS A 103 -9.70 -12.36 6.05
CA HIS A 103 -10.79 -13.31 5.95
C HIS A 103 -12.11 -12.62 5.65
N LYS A 104 -12.87 -13.16 4.70
CA LYS A 104 -14.22 -12.67 4.45
C LYS A 104 -15.18 -13.23 5.51
N THR A 105 -15.73 -12.36 6.36
CA THR A 105 -16.58 -12.77 7.51
C THR A 105 -17.72 -13.72 7.16
N LYS A 106 -18.42 -13.51 6.04
CA LYS A 106 -19.57 -14.35 5.64
C LYS A 106 -19.21 -15.76 5.15
N SER A 107 -18.05 -15.93 4.52
CA SER A 107 -17.68 -17.21 3.88
C SER A 107 -16.41 -17.83 4.45
N ASN A 108 -15.80 -17.15 5.44
CA ASN A 108 -14.47 -17.40 5.96
C ASN A 108 -13.41 -17.62 4.87
N LYS A 109 -13.60 -17.02 3.68
CA LYS A 109 -12.68 -17.19 2.56
C LYS A 109 -11.42 -16.41 2.86
N GLU A 110 -10.30 -17.10 2.84
CA GLU A 110 -8.97 -16.53 2.99
C GLU A 110 -8.57 -15.77 1.73
N LEU A 111 -8.11 -14.55 1.92
CA LEU A 111 -7.68 -13.63 0.88
C LEU A 111 -6.34 -13.02 1.29
N TRP A 112 -5.56 -12.61 0.30
CA TRP A 112 -4.41 -11.75 0.54
C TRP A 112 -4.66 -10.39 -0.07
N ALA A 113 -4.48 -9.36 0.75
CA ALA A 113 -4.62 -7.98 0.35
C ALA A 113 -3.26 -7.41 0.00
N PHE A 114 -3.20 -6.71 -1.13
CA PHE A 114 -2.12 -5.80 -1.48
C PHE A 114 -2.70 -4.40 -1.58
N LEU A 115 -2.31 -3.53 -0.65
CA LEU A 115 -2.73 -2.14 -0.63
C LEU A 115 -1.67 -1.30 -1.31
N PHE A 116 -2.04 -0.66 -2.41
CA PHE A 116 -1.21 0.31 -3.12
C PHE A 116 -1.66 1.74 -2.81
N ASN A 117 -0.88 2.73 -3.24
CA ASN A 117 -1.25 4.14 -3.11
C ASN A 117 -2.48 4.56 -3.94
N ASP A 118 -2.83 3.83 -5.00
CA ASP A 118 -3.95 4.12 -5.90
C ASP A 118 -5.13 3.13 -5.79
N PHE A 119 -4.89 1.86 -5.45
CA PHE A 119 -5.95 0.85 -5.27
C PHE A 119 -5.63 -0.22 -4.24
N LEU A 120 -6.65 -0.95 -3.81
CA LEU A 120 -6.56 -2.20 -3.05
C LEU A 120 -6.83 -3.40 -3.97
N LEU A 121 -5.91 -4.36 -3.99
CA LEU A 121 -6.06 -5.63 -4.71
C LEU A 121 -6.30 -6.76 -3.72
N LEU A 122 -7.37 -7.51 -3.95
CA LEU A 122 -7.66 -8.74 -3.21
C LEU A 122 -7.34 -9.94 -4.10
N THR A 123 -6.55 -10.86 -3.59
CA THR A 123 -6.19 -12.10 -4.27
C THR A 123 -6.57 -13.30 -3.43
N TYR A 124 -6.56 -14.47 -4.06
CA TYR A 124 -6.67 -15.74 -3.39
C TYR A 124 -5.67 -16.72 -4.00
N THR A 125 -5.35 -17.78 -3.26
CA THR A 125 -4.60 -18.92 -3.78
C THR A 125 -5.36 -20.22 -3.49
N SER A 126 -5.08 -21.26 -4.27
CA SER A 126 -5.64 -22.60 -4.04
C SER A 126 -4.89 -23.37 -2.94
N LYS A 127 -3.69 -22.91 -2.59
CA LYS A 127 -2.88 -23.44 -1.47
C LYS A 127 -3.15 -22.60 -0.22
N GLN A 128 -2.89 -23.13 0.97
CA GLN A 128 -2.94 -22.31 2.19
C GLN A 128 -1.83 -21.25 2.16
N PHE A 129 -2.11 -20.07 2.70
CA PHE A 129 -1.11 -19.01 2.78
C PHE A 129 -0.09 -19.34 3.88
N SER A 130 1.19 -19.16 3.56
CA SER A 130 2.26 -19.21 4.56
C SER A 130 2.13 -18.04 5.52
N SER A 131 2.15 -18.31 6.83
CA SER A 131 2.00 -17.30 7.87
C SER A 131 3.17 -16.31 7.89
N GLY A 132 2.86 -15.02 7.64
CA GLY A 132 3.76 -13.86 7.80
C GLY A 132 3.99 -13.03 6.52
N PRO A 133 4.00 -11.69 6.58
CA PRO A 133 4.16 -10.81 5.42
C PRO A 133 5.54 -10.97 4.74
N ASP A 134 6.60 -11.20 5.53
CA ASP A 134 7.98 -11.35 5.01
C ASP A 134 8.20 -12.66 4.24
N LYS A 135 7.38 -13.68 4.49
CA LYS A 135 7.48 -14.95 3.76
C LYS A 135 6.83 -14.89 2.39
N LEU A 136 5.94 -13.92 2.17
CA LEU A 136 5.23 -13.77 0.91
C LEU A 136 6.22 -13.45 -0.22
N PHE A 137 7.03 -12.41 -0.04
CA PHE A 137 7.98 -11.91 -1.02
C PHE A 137 9.26 -12.76 -1.10
N ASN A 138 9.24 -13.99 -0.57
CA ASN A 138 10.36 -14.90 -0.71
C ASN A 138 10.53 -15.26 -2.20
N PRO A 139 11.67 -14.95 -2.82
CA PRO A 139 11.91 -15.21 -4.25
C PRO A 139 11.89 -16.71 -4.58
N ASN A 140 12.07 -17.59 -3.60
CA ASN A 140 12.01 -19.05 -3.77
C ASN A 140 10.57 -19.62 -3.66
N SER A 141 9.57 -18.76 -3.44
CA SER A 141 8.19 -19.19 -3.28
C SER A 141 7.53 -19.45 -4.63
N ASN A 142 7.13 -20.70 -4.89
CA ASN A 142 6.31 -21.06 -6.05
C ASN A 142 4.81 -20.77 -5.84
N ALA A 143 4.46 -19.87 -4.91
CA ALA A 143 3.08 -19.52 -4.64
C ALA A 143 2.53 -18.61 -5.75
N GLN A 144 1.45 -19.04 -6.39
CA GLN A 144 0.75 -18.24 -7.37
C GLN A 144 -0.59 -17.77 -6.79
N TYR A 145 -0.88 -16.49 -7.00
CA TYR A 145 -2.09 -15.83 -6.55
C TYR A 145 -2.93 -15.47 -7.76
N LYS A 146 -4.25 -15.47 -7.56
CA LYS A 146 -5.22 -15.06 -8.58
C LYS A 146 -6.02 -13.89 -8.05
N MET A 147 -6.24 -12.89 -8.90
CA MET A 147 -7.12 -11.77 -8.60
C MET A 147 -8.51 -12.29 -8.22
N TYR A 148 -9.00 -11.89 -7.06
CA TYR A 148 -10.32 -12.30 -6.58
C TYR A 148 -11.43 -11.51 -7.25
N LYS A 149 -11.25 -10.19 -7.38
CA LYS A 149 -12.14 -9.24 -8.03
C LYS A 149 -11.34 -8.06 -8.58
N THR A 150 -11.98 -7.27 -9.44
CA THR A 150 -11.41 -6.01 -9.94
C THR A 150 -10.85 -5.15 -8.80
N PRO A 151 -9.68 -4.51 -9.00
CA PRO A 151 -9.08 -3.63 -8.00
C PRO A 151 -10.06 -2.57 -7.48
N VAL A 152 -9.99 -2.29 -6.19
CA VAL A 152 -10.80 -1.30 -5.49
C VAL A 152 -10.02 0.01 -5.45
N PHE A 153 -10.35 0.97 -6.32
CA PHE A 153 -9.62 2.24 -6.36
C PHE A 153 -9.90 3.07 -5.11
N LEU A 154 -8.84 3.67 -4.56
CA LEU A 154 -8.91 4.37 -3.27
C LEU A 154 -9.61 5.73 -3.36
N ASN A 155 -9.85 6.27 -4.56
CA ASN A 155 -10.59 7.51 -4.76
C ASN A 155 -12.09 7.37 -4.45
N GLU A 156 -12.64 6.16 -4.50
CA GLU A 156 -14.08 5.86 -4.36
C GLU A 156 -14.38 4.88 -3.21
N VAL A 157 -13.45 4.78 -2.25
CA VAL A 157 -13.55 3.83 -1.13
C VAL A 157 -13.93 4.53 0.18
N LEU A 158 -14.81 3.88 0.96
CA LEU A 158 -15.14 4.26 2.33
C LEU A 158 -14.84 3.10 3.27
N VAL A 159 -14.11 3.38 4.34
CA VAL A 159 -13.79 2.39 5.39
C VAL A 159 -14.59 2.70 6.64
N LYS A 160 -15.18 1.68 7.27
CA LYS A 160 -15.90 1.79 8.53
C LYS A 160 -15.46 0.68 9.49
N MET A 161 -15.22 1.05 10.73
CA MET A 161 -15.07 0.10 11.83
C MET A 161 -16.45 -0.49 12.19
N PRO A 162 -16.51 -1.65 12.87
CA PRO A 162 -17.74 -2.20 13.39
C PRO A 162 -18.38 -1.19 14.36
N SER A 163 -19.71 -1.21 14.43
CA SER A 163 -20.48 -0.27 15.26
C SER A 163 -20.21 -0.42 16.76
N ASP A 164 -19.65 -1.56 17.18
CA ASP A 164 -19.38 -1.89 18.57
C ASP A 164 -17.88 -1.77 18.88
N PRO A 165 -17.44 -0.67 19.51
CA PRO A 165 -16.04 -0.45 19.88
C PRO A 165 -15.57 -1.34 21.05
N SER A 166 -16.43 -2.16 21.65
CA SER A 166 -16.08 -3.11 22.73
C SER A 166 -15.76 -4.51 22.22
N SER A 167 -15.92 -4.75 20.92
CA SER A 167 -15.61 -6.03 20.29
C SER A 167 -14.12 -6.13 19.99
N ASP A 168 -13.44 -7.12 20.57
CA ASP A 168 -12.05 -7.49 20.25
C ASP A 168 -11.93 -8.20 18.88
N ASP A 169 -12.99 -8.23 18.06
CA ASP A 169 -12.92 -8.80 16.72
C ASP A 169 -12.30 -7.79 15.73
N PRO A 170 -11.16 -8.12 15.09
CA PRO A 170 -10.48 -7.25 14.13
C PRO A 170 -11.20 -7.21 12.78
N VAL A 171 -12.44 -6.73 12.77
CA VAL A 171 -13.32 -6.68 11.60
C VAL A 171 -13.42 -5.25 11.10
N PHE A 172 -13.49 -5.06 9.79
CA PHE A 172 -13.75 -3.76 9.18
C PHE A 172 -14.56 -3.90 7.88
N HIS A 173 -15.18 -2.80 7.49
CA HIS A 173 -16.01 -2.72 6.30
C HIS A 173 -15.39 -1.79 5.27
N ILE A 174 -15.27 -2.26 4.03
CA ILE A 174 -14.89 -1.47 2.87
C ILE A 174 -16.13 -1.33 1.97
N SER A 175 -16.59 -0.11 1.74
CA SER A 175 -17.62 0.19 0.73
C SER A 175 -16.96 0.83 -0.49
N HIS A 176 -17.25 0.31 -1.67
CA HIS A 176 -16.73 0.81 -2.95
C HIS A 176 -17.84 0.77 -4.00
N ILE A 177 -18.28 1.96 -4.42
CA ILE A 177 -19.43 2.15 -5.32
C ILE A 177 -20.64 1.36 -4.78
N ASP A 178 -21.07 0.30 -5.48
CA ASP A 178 -22.24 -0.52 -5.12
C ASP A 178 -21.88 -1.81 -4.34
N ARG A 179 -20.63 -1.94 -3.88
CA ARG A 179 -20.14 -3.16 -3.22
C ARG A 179 -19.69 -2.88 -1.79
N VAL A 180 -20.07 -3.77 -0.89
CA VAL A 180 -19.60 -3.79 0.50
C VAL A 180 -18.83 -5.07 0.78
N TYR A 181 -17.59 -4.92 1.25
CA TYR A 181 -16.73 -5.99 1.73
C TYR A 181 -16.66 -5.92 3.25
N THR A 182 -16.92 -7.04 3.91
CA THR A 182 -16.69 -7.17 5.36
C THR A 182 -15.54 -8.15 5.56
N LEU A 183 -14.41 -7.62 6.02
CA LEU A 183 -13.13 -8.32 6.13
C LEU A 183 -12.71 -8.40 7.60
N LYS A 184 -11.98 -9.45 7.94
CA LYS A 184 -11.41 -9.70 9.27
C LYS A 184 -9.89 -9.88 9.13
N ALA A 185 -9.11 -9.12 9.88
CA ALA A 185 -7.65 -9.31 9.99
C ALA A 185 -7.32 -10.41 11.01
N ASP A 186 -6.05 -10.83 11.08
CA ASP A 186 -5.63 -11.86 12.03
C ASP A 186 -5.44 -11.27 13.45
N THR A 187 -5.10 -9.99 13.55
CA THR A 187 -4.89 -9.29 14.83
C THR A 187 -5.55 -7.90 14.86
N ILE A 188 -5.74 -7.32 16.05
CA ILE A 188 -6.30 -5.97 16.25
C ILE A 188 -5.34 -4.86 15.77
N ASN A 189 -4.04 -5.16 15.73
CA ASN A 189 -3.04 -4.19 15.29
C ASN A 189 -2.98 -4.02 13.76
N GLU A 190 -3.52 -5.00 13.01
CA GLU A 190 -3.57 -5.04 11.54
C GLU A 190 -4.88 -4.46 10.99
#